data_AF-A0A2M7EDF7-F1
#
_entry.id   AF-A0A2M7EDF7-F1
#
_cell.length_a   1.000
_cell.length_b   1.000
_cell.length_c   1.000
_cell.angle_alpha   90.00
_cell.angle_beta   90.00
_cell.angle_gamma   90.00
#
_symmetry.space_group_name_H-M   'P 1'
#
loop_
_entity.id
_entity.type
_entity.pdbx_description
1 polymer ?
#
loop_
_entity_poly.entity_id
_entity_poly.type
_entity_poly.pdbx_seq_one_letter_code
_entity_poly.pdbx_strand_id
1 'polypeptide(L)'
;MRKIRNVIDSLVKCVEEARGFILAAVLIVAVLGAVVGYKYYRYTQDDPQYCASCHLMKEAFTEWQKGKHRDIVCQICHHLSILEQNQLLVTYVVKGGSKNFSQTHGREKPWQECRKCHVSEVSQGSVTLKKSYGHARHVFMQSIECKICHKGSLHNFQPNESACQNCHKDKGVHGIGMEAFSCLKCHSFSEKTPSMVPKDRCIKCHNTLPQKSPMSNLLCHQCHKPHGQISPTSASCASECHRNETSVGQHGFHMKKGLNCLDCHKP
;
A
#
# COMPACT_ATOMS: atom_id res chain seq x y z
N MET A 1 -63.06 28.82 42.87
CA MET A 1 -62.89 29.06 41.41
C MET A 1 -62.23 30.41 41.07
N ARG A 2 -62.69 31.55 41.61
CA ARG A 2 -62.16 32.90 41.29
C ARG A 2 -60.66 33.13 41.62
N LYS A 3 -60.17 32.54 42.72
CA LYS A 3 -58.76 32.64 43.14
C LYS A 3 -57.78 31.92 42.20
N ILE A 4 -58.21 30.81 41.59
CA ILE A 4 -57.42 30.03 40.64
C ILE A 4 -57.34 30.76 39.29
N ARG A 5 -58.46 31.39 38.85
CA ARG A 5 -58.53 32.18 37.61
C ARG A 5 -57.58 33.38 37.63
N ASN A 6 -57.53 34.11 38.76
CA ASN A 6 -56.62 35.24 38.92
C ASN A 6 -55.13 34.85 38.92
N VAL A 7 -54.78 33.65 39.42
CA VAL A 7 -53.40 33.15 39.38
C VAL A 7 -53.00 32.77 37.96
N ILE A 8 -53.92 32.17 37.19
CA ILE A 8 -53.71 31.83 35.79
C ILE A 8 -53.54 33.09 34.93
N ASP A 9 -54.41 34.10 35.09
CA ASP A 9 -54.30 35.36 34.34
C ASP A 9 -53.02 36.14 34.67
N SER A 10 -52.55 36.07 35.92
CA SER A 10 -51.29 36.68 36.35
C SER A 10 -50.06 35.95 35.78
N LEU A 11 -50.13 34.62 35.65
CA LEU A 11 -49.10 33.82 34.99
C LEU A 11 -49.06 34.08 33.47
N VAL A 12 -50.22 34.19 32.83
CA VAL A 12 -50.33 34.48 31.38
C VAL A 12 -49.73 35.85 31.05
N LYS A 13 -50.04 36.90 31.83
CA LYS A 13 -49.42 38.23 31.65
C LYS A 13 -47.91 38.21 31.85
N CYS A 14 -47.42 37.49 32.87
CA CYS A 14 -45.98 37.38 33.13
C CYS A 14 -45.25 36.62 32.01
N VAL A 15 -45.88 35.61 31.41
CA VAL A 15 -45.38 34.89 30.23
C VAL A 15 -45.43 35.76 28.97
N GLU A 16 -46.44 36.62 28.79
CA GLU A 16 -46.50 37.58 27.68
C GLU A 16 -45.40 38.65 27.76
N GLU A 17 -45.14 39.20 28.95
CA GLU A 17 -44.06 40.17 29.19
C GLU A 17 -42.67 39.51 29.05
N ALA A 18 -42.54 38.25 29.46
CA ALA A 18 -41.30 37.47 29.32
C ALA A 18 -41.14 36.82 27.94
N ARG A 19 -42.14 36.89 27.04
CA ARG A 19 -42.15 36.17 25.74
C ARG A 19 -40.92 36.49 24.90
N GLY A 20 -40.49 37.75 24.86
CA GLY A 20 -39.28 38.18 24.17
C GLY A 20 -38.00 37.56 24.78
N PHE A 21 -37.92 37.52 26.11
CA PHE A 21 -36.80 36.89 26.83
C PHE A 21 -36.78 35.38 26.68
N ILE A 22 -37.94 34.72 26.72
CA ILE A 22 -38.07 33.27 26.52
C ILE A 22 -37.67 32.91 25.09
N LEU A 23 -38.15 33.65 24.07
CA LEU A 23 -37.76 33.44 22.68
C LEU A 23 -36.27 33.67 22.48
N ALA A 24 -35.70 34.72 23.07
CA ALA A 24 -34.25 34.97 23.02
C ALA A 24 -33.46 33.84 23.70
N ALA A 25 -33.89 33.38 24.89
CA ALA A 25 -33.25 32.28 25.60
C ALA A 25 -33.30 30.96 24.81
N VAL A 26 -34.45 30.62 24.23
CA VAL A 26 -34.61 29.45 23.35
C VAL A 26 -33.69 29.56 22.14
N LEU A 27 -33.60 30.73 21.52
CA LEU A 27 -32.74 30.97 20.37
C LEU A 27 -31.25 30.84 20.75
N ILE A 28 -30.86 31.39 21.90
CA ILE A 28 -29.49 31.24 22.45
C ILE A 28 -29.17 29.76 22.69
N VAL A 29 -30.06 29.01 23.35
CA VAL A 29 -29.87 27.57 23.60
C VAL A 29 -29.79 26.78 22.30
N ALA A 30 -30.63 27.09 21.31
CA ALA A 30 -30.61 26.45 20.01
C ALA A 30 -29.28 26.72 19.27
N VAL A 31 -28.81 27.97 19.27
CA VAL A 31 -27.52 28.35 18.66
C VAL A 31 -26.36 27.69 19.38
N LEU A 32 -26.33 27.71 20.72
CA LEU A 32 -25.31 27.02 21.51
C LEU A 32 -25.31 25.53 21.23
N GLY A 33 -26.49 24.90 21.19
CA GLY A 33 -26.66 23.49 20.84
C GLY A 33 -26.11 23.17 19.46
N ALA A 34 -26.38 24.00 18.46
CA ALA A 34 -25.86 23.84 17.11
C ALA A 34 -24.33 23.98 17.05
N VAL A 35 -23.76 24.98 17.74
CA VAL A 35 -22.31 25.22 17.79
C VAL A 35 -21.58 24.07 18.48
N VAL A 36 -22.08 23.62 19.63
CA VAL A 36 -21.52 22.49 20.38
C VAL A 36 -21.66 21.20 19.58
N GLY A 37 -22.83 20.95 19.00
CA GLY A 37 -23.09 19.78 18.14
C GLY A 37 -22.16 19.73 16.93
N TYR A 38 -21.95 20.86 16.25
CA TYR A 38 -21.03 20.96 15.12
C TYR A 38 -19.58 20.71 15.54
N LYS A 39 -19.13 21.29 16.66
CA LYS A 39 -17.79 21.03 17.21
C LYS A 39 -17.59 19.56 17.57
N TYR A 40 -18.58 18.95 18.22
CA TYR A 40 -18.55 17.53 18.57
C TYR A 40 -18.49 16.64 17.32
N TYR A 41 -19.33 16.95 16.32
CA TYR A 41 -19.33 16.24 15.04
C TYR A 41 -17.97 16.32 14.34
N ARG A 42 -17.37 17.52 14.25
CA ARG A 42 -16.03 17.68 13.68
C ARG A 42 -14.97 16.91 14.45
N TYR A 43 -15.04 16.92 15.78
CA TYR A 43 -14.08 16.18 16.60
C TYR A 43 -14.18 14.67 16.34
N THR A 44 -15.38 14.11 16.17
CA THR A 44 -15.54 12.67 15.95
C THR A 44 -15.28 12.25 14.50
N GLN A 45 -15.57 13.10 13.50
CA GLN A 45 -15.49 12.77 12.08
C GLN A 45 -14.24 13.28 11.36
N ASP A 46 -13.65 14.38 11.81
CA ASP A 46 -12.60 15.10 11.08
C ASP A 46 -11.35 15.39 11.93
N ASP A 47 -11.20 14.75 13.09
CA ASP A 47 -10.05 14.94 13.98
C ASP A 47 -9.42 13.60 14.39
N PRO A 48 -8.14 13.34 14.07
CA PRO A 48 -7.42 12.14 14.51
C PRO A 48 -7.34 11.98 16.04
N GLN A 49 -7.43 13.08 16.79
CA GLN A 49 -7.32 13.07 18.26
C GLN A 49 -8.45 12.28 18.92
N TYR A 50 -9.63 12.24 18.31
CA TYR A 50 -10.73 11.40 18.79
C TYR A 50 -10.32 9.92 18.85
N CYS A 51 -9.73 9.40 17.77
CA CYS A 51 -9.24 8.02 17.74
C CYS A 51 -8.04 7.83 18.68
N ALA A 52 -7.15 8.83 18.79
CA ALA A 52 -5.99 8.77 19.69
C ALA A 52 -6.37 8.74 21.18
N SER A 53 -7.56 9.24 21.54
CA SER A 53 -8.07 9.19 22.92
C SER A 53 -8.32 7.76 23.42
N CYS A 54 -8.50 6.81 22.51
CA CYS A 54 -8.62 5.38 22.83
C CYS A 54 -7.24 4.77 23.08
N HIS A 55 -7.01 4.21 24.27
CA HIS A 55 -5.73 3.55 24.61
C HIS A 55 -5.35 2.41 23.64
N LEU A 56 -6.33 1.70 23.07
CA LEU A 56 -6.12 0.63 22.07
C LEU A 56 -5.52 1.14 20.76
N MET A 57 -5.67 2.44 20.46
CA MET A 57 -5.21 3.05 19.22
C MET A 57 -3.79 3.61 19.30
N LYS A 58 -3.16 3.62 20.48
CA LYS A 58 -1.86 4.26 20.69
C LYS A 58 -0.78 3.77 19.71
N GLU A 59 -0.67 2.47 19.51
CA GLU A 59 0.31 1.88 18.58
C GLU A 59 -0.02 2.22 17.12
N ALA A 60 -1.28 2.03 16.71
CA ALA A 60 -1.72 2.35 15.35
C ALA A 60 -1.56 3.84 15.02
N PHE A 61 -1.83 4.73 15.98
CA PHE A 61 -1.65 6.17 15.83
C PHE A 61 -0.16 6.53 15.70
N THR A 62 0.70 5.91 16.50
CA THR A 62 2.16 6.11 16.42
C THR A 62 2.70 5.70 15.04
N GLU A 63 2.26 4.56 14.51
CA GLU A 63 2.68 4.11 13.17
C GLU A 63 2.13 5.00 12.05
N TRP A 64 0.88 5.50 12.20
CA TRP A 64 0.32 6.49 11.28
C TRP A 64 1.15 7.79 11.25
N GLN A 65 1.56 8.31 12.42
CA GLN A 65 2.39 9.51 12.52
C GLN A 65 3.75 9.37 11.83
N LYS A 66 4.35 8.16 11.86
CA LYS A 66 5.59 7.85 11.15
C LYS A 66 5.39 7.62 9.65
N GLY A 67 4.18 7.24 9.26
CA GLY A 67 3.81 6.86 7.90
C GLY A 67 3.80 8.02 6.91
N LYS A 68 3.68 7.67 5.62
CA LYS A 68 3.54 8.65 4.52
C LYS A 68 2.17 9.33 4.48
N HIS A 69 1.20 8.83 5.25
CA HIS A 69 -0.18 9.32 5.29
C HIS A 69 -0.51 10.05 6.60
N ARG A 70 0.50 10.49 7.36
CA ARG A 70 0.31 11.23 8.63
C ARG A 70 -0.44 12.56 8.51
N ASP A 71 -0.58 13.08 7.29
CA ASP A 71 -1.32 14.30 7.00
C ASP A 71 -2.77 14.00 6.53
N ILE A 72 -3.16 12.73 6.53
CA ILE A 72 -4.51 12.25 6.19
C ILE A 72 -5.23 11.84 7.47
N VAL A 73 -6.40 12.43 7.70
CA VAL A 73 -7.26 12.16 8.86
C VAL A 73 -7.71 10.69 8.88
N CYS A 74 -7.70 10.06 10.06
CA CYS A 74 -8.00 8.62 10.23
C CYS A 74 -9.31 8.20 9.56
N GLN A 75 -10.34 9.03 9.72
CA GLN A 75 -11.71 8.81 9.29
C GLN A 75 -11.88 8.75 7.76
N ILE A 76 -10.91 9.25 7.00
CA ILE A 76 -10.89 9.11 5.53
C ILE A 76 -10.75 7.64 5.15
N CYS A 77 -9.98 6.86 5.90
CA CYS A 77 -9.81 5.42 5.68
C CYS A 77 -10.68 4.57 6.62
N HIS A 78 -10.98 5.10 7.81
CA HIS A 78 -11.76 4.45 8.86
C HIS A 78 -13.11 5.14 9.03
N HIS A 79 -14.01 4.90 8.08
CA HIS A 79 -15.36 5.45 8.17
C HIS A 79 -16.16 4.70 9.25
N LEU A 80 -16.69 5.44 10.21
CA LEU A 80 -17.70 4.95 11.15
C LEU A 80 -18.85 5.95 11.20
N SER A 81 -20.06 5.45 11.04
CA SER A 81 -21.26 6.23 11.30
C SER A 81 -21.35 6.63 12.77
N ILE A 82 -22.09 7.70 13.07
CA ILE A 82 -22.33 8.16 14.45
C ILE A 82 -22.96 7.04 15.30
N LEU A 83 -23.83 6.21 14.70
CA LEU A 83 -24.46 5.09 15.40
C LEU A 83 -23.42 4.04 15.82
N GLU A 84 -22.53 3.66 14.92
CA GLU A 84 -21.45 2.70 15.21
C GLU A 84 -20.50 3.25 16.28
N GLN A 85 -20.11 4.52 16.18
CA GLN A 85 -19.27 5.18 17.20
C GLN A 85 -19.91 5.16 18.58
N ASN A 86 -21.22 5.44 18.67
CA ASN A 86 -21.95 5.36 19.93
C ASN A 86 -22.05 3.91 20.43
N GLN A 87 -22.25 2.93 19.56
CA GLN A 87 -22.23 1.51 19.94
C GLN A 87 -20.87 1.09 20.49
N LEU A 88 -19.77 1.56 19.90
CA LEU A 88 -18.41 1.37 20.39
C LEU A 88 -18.24 1.95 21.80
N LEU A 89 -18.65 3.20 22.00
CA LEU A 89 -18.58 3.88 23.29
C LEU A 89 -19.41 3.16 24.36
N VAL A 90 -20.67 2.83 24.06
CA VAL A 90 -21.56 2.10 24.98
C VAL A 90 -20.99 0.72 25.29
N THR A 91 -20.50 0.01 24.28
CA THR A 91 -19.88 -1.32 24.48
C THR A 91 -18.64 -1.22 25.36
N TYR A 92 -17.82 -0.19 25.18
CA TYR A 92 -16.65 0.06 26.03
C TYR A 92 -17.04 0.35 27.48
N VAL A 93 -18.03 1.21 27.72
CA VAL A 93 -18.50 1.56 29.07
C VAL A 93 -19.14 0.37 29.77
N VAL A 94 -19.94 -0.43 29.05
CA VAL A 94 -20.72 -1.54 29.62
C VAL A 94 -19.91 -2.83 29.73
N LYS A 95 -19.04 -3.14 28.75
CA LYS A 95 -18.26 -4.39 28.67
C LYS A 95 -16.76 -4.19 28.94
N GLY A 96 -16.39 -3.10 29.62
CA GLY A 96 -15.04 -2.53 29.78
C GLY A 96 -13.90 -3.39 30.35
N GLY A 97 -14.03 -4.72 30.36
CA GLY A 97 -12.99 -5.67 30.74
C GLY A 97 -12.89 -6.92 29.85
N SER A 98 -13.72 -7.08 28.81
CA SER A 98 -13.65 -8.28 27.96
C SER A 98 -12.53 -8.18 26.92
N LYS A 99 -11.54 -9.09 27.01
CA LYS A 99 -10.41 -9.21 26.06
C LYS A 99 -10.81 -9.50 24.61
N ASN A 100 -12.08 -9.81 24.36
CA ASN A 100 -12.63 -10.16 23.05
C ASN A 100 -13.24 -8.96 22.32
N PHE A 101 -12.69 -7.76 22.52
CA PHE A 101 -13.12 -6.61 21.75
C PHE A 101 -12.61 -6.74 20.31
N SER A 102 -13.52 -6.83 19.35
CA SER A 102 -13.17 -6.89 17.93
C SER A 102 -12.43 -5.61 17.54
N GLN A 103 -11.12 -5.72 17.30
CA GLN A 103 -10.23 -4.63 16.89
C GLN A 103 -10.49 -4.13 15.45
N THR A 104 -11.66 -4.42 14.88
CA THR A 104 -11.98 -4.20 13.45
C THR A 104 -13.03 -3.14 13.21
N HIS A 105 -13.34 -2.29 14.20
CA HIS A 105 -14.25 -1.18 14.00
C HIS A 105 -13.72 -0.19 12.95
N GLY A 106 -14.59 0.19 12.01
CA GLY A 106 -14.22 1.06 10.89
C GLY A 106 -13.36 0.42 9.80
N ARG A 107 -13.15 -0.90 9.79
CA ARG A 107 -12.39 -1.61 8.74
C ARG A 107 -13.31 -2.30 7.72
N GLU A 108 -14.34 -1.62 7.22
CA GLU A 108 -15.27 -2.31 6.31
C GLU A 108 -14.60 -2.76 5.01
N LYS A 109 -13.62 -1.99 4.47
CA LYS A 109 -12.61 -2.40 3.46
C LYS A 109 -11.55 -1.28 3.28
N PRO A 110 -10.45 -1.25 4.04
CA PRO A 110 -9.44 -0.17 3.94
C PRO A 110 -8.89 0.04 2.52
N TRP A 111 -8.81 -1.04 1.74
CA TRP A 111 -8.25 -1.02 0.38
C TRP A 111 -9.15 -0.35 -0.66
N GLN A 112 -10.46 -0.26 -0.41
CA GLN A 112 -11.36 0.52 -1.27
C GLN A 112 -11.14 2.02 -1.05
N GLU A 113 -10.90 2.42 0.20
CA GLU A 113 -10.58 3.81 0.56
C GLU A 113 -9.25 4.26 -0.07
N CYS A 114 -8.24 3.38 -0.15
CA CYS A 114 -7.00 3.68 -0.87
C CYS A 114 -7.26 4.11 -2.32
N ARG A 115 -8.24 3.50 -3.00
CA ARG A 115 -8.52 3.80 -4.42
C ARG A 115 -9.07 5.20 -4.62
N LYS A 116 -9.81 5.76 -3.65
CA LYS A 116 -10.41 7.10 -3.77
C LYS A 116 -9.35 8.19 -4.04
N CYS A 117 -8.16 8.04 -3.46
CA CYS A 117 -7.05 8.98 -3.65
C CYS A 117 -5.94 8.49 -4.60
N HIS A 118 -5.66 7.18 -4.67
CA HIS A 118 -4.54 6.65 -5.46
C HIS A 118 -4.88 6.31 -6.92
N VAL A 119 -6.17 6.27 -7.28
CA VAL A 119 -6.64 5.96 -8.64
C VAL A 119 -7.15 7.21 -9.37
N SER A 120 -7.56 8.25 -8.64
CA SER A 120 -7.99 9.51 -9.23
C SER A 120 -6.81 10.21 -9.92
N GLU A 121 -6.98 10.48 -11.21
CA GLU A 121 -6.07 11.32 -11.98
C GLU A 121 -6.30 12.78 -11.54
N VAL A 122 -5.22 13.57 -11.45
CA VAL A 122 -5.16 15.02 -11.79
C VAL A 122 -4.68 16.01 -10.73
N SER A 123 -5.00 15.95 -9.44
CA SER A 123 -4.60 17.06 -8.54
C SER A 123 -3.56 16.67 -7.49
N GLN A 124 -2.38 17.29 -7.59
CA GLN A 124 -1.34 17.39 -6.56
C GLN A 124 -0.37 16.21 -6.42
N GLY A 125 0.54 16.03 -7.39
CA GLY A 125 1.84 15.35 -7.14
C GLY A 125 1.77 13.93 -6.56
N SER A 126 0.60 13.29 -6.57
CA SER A 126 0.39 11.98 -5.99
C SER A 126 1.04 10.92 -6.86
N VAL A 127 1.50 9.83 -6.23
CA VAL A 127 2.01 8.65 -6.92
C VAL A 127 0.84 8.03 -7.69
N THR A 128 0.59 8.50 -8.91
CA THR A 128 -0.49 7.96 -9.73
C THR A 128 -0.15 6.52 -10.09
N LEU A 129 -0.80 5.56 -9.42
CA LEU A 129 -0.59 4.12 -9.63
C LEU A 129 -0.76 3.74 -11.11
N LYS A 130 -1.65 4.44 -11.83
CA LYS A 130 -1.98 4.23 -13.24
C LYS A 130 -0.78 4.42 -14.19
N LYS A 131 0.27 5.15 -13.78
CA LYS A 131 1.45 5.38 -14.64
C LYS A 131 2.48 4.25 -14.59
N SER A 132 2.30 3.27 -13.70
CA SER A 132 3.19 2.11 -13.67
C SER A 132 2.58 0.93 -14.43
N TYR A 133 3.38 0.31 -15.28
CA TYR A 133 3.02 -0.90 -15.99
C TYR A 133 2.66 -2.05 -15.03
N GLY A 134 3.38 -2.17 -13.92
CA GLY A 134 3.12 -3.16 -12.88
C GLY A 134 1.71 -3.05 -12.30
N HIS A 135 1.31 -1.88 -11.78
CA HIS A 135 -0.04 -1.70 -11.26
C HIS A 135 -1.10 -1.77 -12.37
N ALA A 136 -0.82 -1.25 -13.57
CA ALA A 136 -1.73 -1.35 -14.72
C ALA A 136 -2.13 -2.81 -15.02
N ARG A 137 -1.14 -3.71 -15.13
CA ARG A 137 -1.39 -5.13 -15.38
C ARG A 137 -2.07 -5.83 -14.20
N HIS A 138 -1.54 -5.67 -12.99
CA HIS A 138 -1.99 -6.48 -11.86
C HIS A 138 -3.26 -5.93 -11.19
N VAL A 139 -3.32 -4.64 -10.91
CA VAL A 139 -4.43 -4.05 -10.14
C VAL A 139 -5.63 -3.73 -11.03
N PHE A 140 -5.40 -3.20 -12.24
CA PHE A 140 -6.49 -2.73 -13.09
C PHE A 140 -6.99 -3.79 -14.07
N MET A 141 -6.09 -4.58 -14.67
CA MET A 141 -6.49 -5.57 -15.68
C MET A 141 -6.79 -6.94 -15.10
N GLN A 142 -5.99 -7.38 -14.12
CA GLN A 142 -6.21 -8.64 -13.41
C GLN A 142 -7.08 -8.46 -12.15
N SER A 143 -7.48 -7.23 -11.81
CA SER A 143 -8.31 -6.91 -10.64
C SER A 143 -7.74 -7.43 -9.31
N ILE A 144 -6.40 -7.52 -9.18
CA ILE A 144 -5.75 -7.98 -7.94
C ILE A 144 -5.92 -6.92 -6.85
N GLU A 145 -6.34 -7.35 -5.66
CA GLU A 145 -6.49 -6.48 -4.50
C GLU A 145 -5.13 -5.98 -3.99
N CYS A 146 -5.07 -4.71 -3.56
CA CYS A 146 -3.86 -4.08 -3.05
C CYS A 146 -3.21 -4.87 -1.90
N LYS A 147 -4.02 -5.49 -1.03
CA LYS A 147 -3.60 -6.29 0.14
C LYS A 147 -2.78 -7.53 -0.18
N ILE A 148 -2.89 -8.02 -1.42
CA ILE A 148 -2.10 -9.17 -1.88
C ILE A 148 -0.63 -8.78 -1.97
N CYS A 149 -0.37 -7.56 -2.44
CA CYS A 149 0.98 -7.05 -2.68
C CYS A 149 1.46 -6.11 -1.59
N HIS A 150 0.59 -5.41 -0.86
CA HIS A 150 0.98 -4.50 0.22
C HIS A 150 0.65 -5.10 1.58
N LYS A 151 1.63 -5.09 2.49
CA LYS A 151 1.39 -5.47 3.89
C LYS A 151 0.38 -4.48 4.49
N GLY A 152 -0.46 -4.97 5.40
CA GLY A 152 -1.49 -4.17 6.08
C GLY A 152 -1.30 -4.13 7.58
N SER A 153 -0.07 -4.24 8.08
CA SER A 153 0.21 -4.29 9.51
C SER A 153 0.28 -2.87 10.07
N LEU A 154 -0.66 -2.48 10.93
CA LEU A 154 -0.65 -1.24 11.73
C LEU A 154 -0.19 0.01 10.96
N HIS A 155 -0.91 0.41 9.91
CA HIS A 155 -0.60 1.59 9.07
C HIS A 155 0.75 1.56 8.33
N ASN A 156 1.41 0.40 8.25
CA ASN A 156 2.55 0.16 7.38
C ASN A 156 2.11 -0.57 6.10
N PHE A 157 2.14 0.14 4.98
CA PHE A 157 1.68 -0.33 3.67
C PHE A 157 2.80 -0.65 2.68
N GLN A 158 3.97 -1.09 3.15
CA GLN A 158 5.07 -1.45 2.25
C GLN A 158 4.72 -2.68 1.40
N PRO A 159 5.21 -2.75 0.15
CA PRO A 159 5.07 -3.96 -0.67
C PRO A 159 5.65 -5.18 0.06
N ASN A 160 4.89 -6.26 0.06
CA ASN A 160 5.35 -7.58 0.41
C ASN A 160 6.14 -8.15 -0.78
N GLU A 161 7.46 -8.04 -0.71
CA GLU A 161 8.37 -8.49 -1.77
C GLU A 161 8.24 -9.98 -2.13
N SER A 162 7.81 -10.83 -1.18
CA SER A 162 7.54 -12.25 -1.45
C SER A 162 6.20 -12.52 -2.13
N ALA A 163 5.29 -11.53 -2.20
CA ALA A 163 3.96 -11.73 -2.78
C ALA A 163 4.00 -12.12 -4.26
N CYS A 164 5.04 -11.72 -4.99
CA CYS A 164 5.22 -12.06 -6.40
C CYS A 164 5.25 -13.59 -6.60
N GLN A 165 5.88 -14.33 -5.69
CA GLN A 165 6.04 -15.79 -5.80
C GLN A 165 4.74 -16.57 -5.56
N ASN A 166 3.73 -15.95 -4.95
CA ASN A 166 2.42 -16.58 -4.76
C ASN A 166 1.76 -16.93 -6.11
N CYS A 167 2.03 -16.11 -7.14
CA CYS A 167 1.55 -16.32 -8.51
C CYS A 167 2.67 -16.75 -9.47
N HIS A 168 3.89 -16.22 -9.31
CA HIS A 168 5.05 -16.50 -10.17
C HIS A 168 5.99 -17.54 -9.55
N LYS A 169 5.48 -18.75 -9.32
CA LYS A 169 6.21 -19.84 -8.61
C LYS A 169 7.48 -20.29 -9.32
N ASP A 170 7.53 -20.17 -10.64
CA ASP A 170 8.64 -20.60 -11.50
C ASP A 170 9.66 -19.49 -11.77
N LYS A 171 9.47 -18.29 -11.22
CA LYS A 171 10.32 -17.12 -11.47
C LYS A 171 11.32 -16.84 -10.34
N GLY A 172 11.60 -17.84 -9.52
CA GLY A 172 12.72 -17.79 -8.58
C GLY A 172 14.04 -17.55 -9.32
N VAL A 173 14.92 -16.77 -8.71
CA VAL A 173 16.31 -16.67 -9.16
C VAL A 173 17.12 -17.74 -8.45
N HIS A 174 17.89 -18.50 -9.23
CA HIS A 174 18.78 -19.53 -8.69
C HIS A 174 20.19 -18.96 -8.57
N GLY A 175 21.13 -19.63 -7.92
CA GLY A 175 22.53 -19.22 -7.87
C GLY A 175 22.97 -18.64 -6.53
N ILE A 176 24.25 -18.85 -6.22
CA ILE A 176 24.85 -18.60 -4.91
C ILE A 176 24.62 -17.14 -4.51
N GLY A 177 23.91 -16.95 -3.40
CA GLY A 177 23.61 -15.63 -2.83
C GLY A 177 22.42 -14.89 -3.47
N MET A 178 21.83 -15.38 -4.56
CA MET A 178 20.69 -14.72 -5.21
C MET A 178 19.32 -15.14 -4.67
N GLU A 179 19.22 -16.31 -4.07
CA GLU A 179 17.97 -16.91 -3.55
C GLU A 179 17.28 -16.05 -2.48
N ALA A 180 18.03 -15.20 -1.77
CA ALA A 180 17.52 -14.32 -0.73
C ALA A 180 17.04 -12.94 -1.24
N PHE A 181 17.19 -12.63 -2.54
CA PHE A 181 16.80 -11.31 -3.06
C PHE A 181 15.33 -11.27 -3.51
N SER A 182 14.70 -10.17 -3.15
CA SER A 182 13.42 -9.77 -3.71
C SER A 182 13.47 -9.53 -5.21
N CYS A 183 12.39 -9.90 -5.90
CA CYS A 183 12.18 -9.61 -7.33
C CYS A 183 12.38 -8.12 -7.64
N LEU A 184 12.04 -7.23 -6.69
CA LEU A 184 12.12 -5.77 -6.86
C LEU A 184 13.54 -5.22 -6.90
N LYS A 185 14.55 -6.01 -6.52
CA LYS A 185 15.96 -5.63 -6.66
C LYS A 185 16.38 -5.56 -8.14
N CYS A 186 15.79 -6.42 -8.97
CA CYS A 186 16.05 -6.46 -10.41
C CYS A 186 14.92 -5.80 -11.21
N HIS A 187 13.67 -6.05 -10.85
CA HIS A 187 12.50 -5.55 -11.55
C HIS A 187 11.93 -4.29 -10.87
N SER A 188 11.68 -3.24 -11.64
CA SER A 188 10.95 -2.07 -11.12
C SER A 188 9.48 -2.20 -11.49
N PHE A 189 8.65 -2.44 -10.48
CA PHE A 189 7.20 -2.52 -10.64
C PHE A 189 6.58 -1.17 -11.03
N SER A 190 7.29 -0.08 -10.73
CA SER A 190 6.84 1.30 -10.95
C SER A 190 7.22 1.86 -12.33
N GLU A 191 7.91 1.09 -13.18
CA GLU A 191 8.26 1.55 -14.54
C GLU A 191 7.02 1.81 -15.38
N LYS A 192 7.12 2.79 -16.30
CA LYS A 192 6.03 3.15 -17.22
C LYS A 192 5.80 2.11 -18.31
N THR A 193 6.87 1.42 -18.71
CA THR A 193 6.86 0.44 -19.80
C THR A 193 7.45 -0.88 -19.32
N PRO A 194 7.00 -2.02 -19.86
CA PRO A 194 7.69 -3.28 -19.64
C PRO A 194 9.08 -3.19 -20.26
N SER A 195 10.11 -3.05 -19.41
CA SER A 195 11.50 -3.05 -19.84
C SER A 195 12.21 -4.30 -19.33
N MET A 196 13.06 -4.87 -20.18
CA MET A 196 14.06 -5.83 -19.71
C MET A 196 14.96 -5.17 -18.66
N VAL A 197 15.51 -5.99 -17.76
CA VAL A 197 16.41 -5.51 -16.70
C VAL A 197 17.66 -4.91 -17.36
N PRO A 198 17.97 -3.62 -17.15
CA PRO A 198 19.08 -2.98 -17.81
C PRO A 198 20.42 -3.46 -17.24
N LYS A 199 21.48 -3.40 -18.07
CA LYS A 199 22.83 -3.89 -17.72
C LYS A 199 23.38 -3.25 -16.45
N ASP A 200 23.07 -1.99 -16.20
CA ASP A 200 23.52 -1.25 -15.02
C ASP A 200 23.05 -1.91 -13.70
N ARG A 201 21.86 -2.51 -13.67
CA ARG A 201 21.36 -3.20 -12.47
C ARG A 201 22.17 -4.45 -12.15
N CYS A 202 22.67 -5.16 -13.16
CA CYS A 202 23.51 -6.34 -12.97
C CYS A 202 24.87 -5.96 -12.37
N ILE A 203 25.53 -4.94 -12.94
CA ILE A 203 26.88 -4.54 -12.55
C ILE A 203 26.94 -3.79 -11.21
N LYS A 204 25.80 -3.33 -10.67
CA LYS A 204 25.72 -2.81 -9.28
C LYS A 204 26.16 -3.83 -8.25
N CYS A 205 25.90 -5.12 -8.51
CA CYS A 205 26.35 -6.22 -7.66
C CYS A 205 27.52 -6.99 -8.30
N HIS A 206 27.49 -7.20 -9.63
CA HIS A 206 28.56 -7.87 -10.38
C HIS A 206 29.64 -6.88 -10.84
N ASN A 207 30.32 -6.25 -9.88
CA ASN A 207 31.31 -5.19 -10.14
C ASN A 207 32.71 -5.71 -10.50
N THR A 208 32.98 -7.00 -10.35
CA THR A 208 34.27 -7.64 -10.65
C THR A 208 34.42 -8.08 -12.12
N LEU A 209 33.40 -7.84 -12.96
CA LEU A 209 33.40 -8.26 -14.35
C LEU A 209 34.37 -7.41 -15.21
N PRO A 210 35.14 -8.04 -16.12
CA PRO A 210 36.02 -7.31 -17.03
C PRO A 210 35.21 -6.42 -17.99
N GLN A 211 35.55 -5.12 -18.00
CA GLN A 211 34.82 -4.12 -18.80
C GLN A 211 35.16 -4.15 -20.29
N LYS A 212 36.26 -4.82 -20.66
CA LYS A 212 36.74 -4.94 -22.04
C LYS A 212 36.95 -6.42 -22.38
N SER A 213 36.06 -6.96 -23.19
CA SER A 213 36.09 -8.33 -23.69
C SER A 213 35.39 -8.35 -25.07
N PRO A 214 35.69 -9.29 -25.99
CA PRO A 214 34.96 -9.39 -27.26
C PRO A 214 33.44 -9.40 -27.11
N MET A 215 32.94 -9.88 -25.96
CA MET A 215 31.51 -9.96 -25.64
C MET A 215 31.01 -8.82 -24.72
N SER A 216 31.84 -7.85 -24.34
CA SER A 216 31.47 -6.84 -23.32
C SER A 216 30.37 -5.87 -23.78
N ASN A 217 30.16 -5.73 -25.09
CA ASN A 217 29.09 -4.91 -25.67
C ASN A 217 27.73 -5.63 -25.74
N LEU A 218 27.69 -6.94 -25.44
CA LEU A 218 26.45 -7.71 -25.39
C LEU A 218 25.67 -7.42 -24.11
N LEU A 219 24.35 -7.61 -24.19
CA LEU A 219 23.46 -7.55 -23.04
C LEU A 219 23.59 -8.86 -22.25
N CYS A 220 23.73 -8.78 -20.93
CA CYS A 220 23.95 -9.95 -20.06
C CYS A 220 22.90 -11.05 -20.27
N HIS A 221 21.64 -10.66 -20.50
CA HIS A 221 20.52 -11.58 -20.68
C HIS A 221 20.52 -12.34 -22.02
N GLN A 222 21.43 -12.02 -22.95
CA GLN A 222 21.61 -12.78 -24.18
C GLN A 222 22.19 -14.16 -23.86
N CYS A 223 23.10 -14.24 -22.88
CA CYS A 223 23.71 -15.50 -22.45
C CYS A 223 23.15 -16.00 -21.11
N HIS A 224 22.94 -15.10 -20.14
CA HIS A 224 22.44 -15.46 -18.81
C HIS A 224 20.91 -15.43 -18.76
N LYS A 225 20.28 -16.46 -18.19
CA LYS A 225 18.82 -16.46 -17.92
C LYS A 225 18.59 -16.52 -16.39
N PRO A 226 18.40 -15.37 -15.71
CA PRO A 226 18.31 -15.31 -14.24
C PRO A 226 17.22 -16.17 -13.59
N HIS A 227 16.08 -16.34 -14.27
CA HIS A 227 14.97 -17.18 -13.80
C HIS A 227 15.05 -18.63 -14.31
N GLY A 228 16.17 -19.02 -14.91
CA GLY A 228 16.36 -20.34 -15.50
C GLY A 228 17.83 -20.71 -15.47
N GLN A 229 18.41 -20.96 -16.64
CA GLN A 229 19.82 -21.31 -16.75
C GLN A 229 20.72 -20.07 -16.68
N ILE A 230 21.32 -19.87 -15.52
CA ILE A 230 22.18 -18.70 -15.26
C ILE A 230 23.52 -18.87 -15.94
N SER A 231 24.19 -20.00 -15.78
CA SER A 231 25.45 -20.25 -16.46
C SER A 231 25.17 -20.66 -17.91
N PRO A 232 25.72 -19.96 -18.91
CA PRO A 232 25.54 -20.33 -20.30
C PRO A 232 26.15 -21.71 -20.56
N THR A 233 25.57 -22.42 -21.52
CA THR A 233 26.11 -23.71 -21.98
C THR A 233 26.83 -23.54 -23.30
N SER A 234 27.60 -24.56 -23.69
CA SER A 234 28.18 -24.65 -25.04
C SER A 234 27.10 -24.49 -26.14
N ALA A 235 25.88 -24.97 -25.88
CA ALA A 235 24.75 -24.77 -26.80
C ALA A 235 24.34 -23.30 -26.90
N SER A 236 24.35 -22.53 -25.80
CA SER A 236 24.04 -21.09 -25.81
C SER A 236 25.01 -20.28 -26.67
N CYS A 237 26.28 -20.67 -26.72
CA CYS A 237 27.27 -20.04 -27.58
C CYS A 237 27.01 -20.36 -29.05
N ALA A 238 26.81 -21.66 -29.35
CA ALA A 238 26.67 -22.16 -30.71
C ALA A 238 25.34 -21.80 -31.38
N SER A 239 24.22 -21.76 -30.65
CA SER A 239 22.90 -21.52 -31.25
C SER A 239 22.69 -20.08 -31.70
N GLU A 240 23.20 -19.12 -30.91
CA GLU A 240 22.90 -17.71 -31.10
C GLU A 240 23.91 -17.00 -32.01
N CYS A 241 25.22 -17.20 -31.77
CA CYS A 241 26.27 -16.40 -32.41
C CYS A 241 27.37 -17.25 -33.08
N HIS A 242 27.74 -18.39 -32.49
CA HIS A 242 28.88 -19.21 -32.91
C HIS A 242 28.47 -20.47 -33.67
N ARG A 243 27.51 -20.34 -34.60
CA ARG A 243 26.87 -21.49 -35.29
C ARG A 243 27.84 -22.39 -36.04
N ASN A 244 28.91 -21.81 -36.56
CA ASN A 244 29.89 -22.52 -37.38
C ASN A 244 31.11 -23.00 -36.57
N GLU A 245 31.28 -22.55 -35.33
CA GLU A 245 32.49 -22.85 -34.55
C GLU A 245 32.63 -24.35 -34.24
N THR A 246 31.52 -25.08 -34.17
CA THR A 246 31.54 -26.54 -33.98
C THR A 246 32.18 -27.29 -35.16
N SER A 247 32.26 -26.66 -36.33
CA SER A 247 32.77 -27.23 -37.58
C SER A 247 34.16 -26.72 -37.96
N VAL A 248 34.76 -25.79 -37.19
CA VAL A 248 36.10 -25.25 -37.46
C VAL A 248 37.16 -25.86 -36.56
N GLY A 249 38.33 -26.13 -37.15
CA GLY A 249 39.48 -26.68 -36.42
C GLY A 249 39.16 -28.00 -35.70
N GLN A 250 39.56 -28.08 -34.42
CA GLN A 250 39.38 -29.28 -33.58
C GLN A 250 38.16 -29.18 -32.63
N HIS A 251 37.31 -28.16 -32.75
CA HIS A 251 36.18 -27.95 -31.83
C HIS A 251 35.23 -29.15 -31.82
N GLY A 252 34.87 -29.69 -33.00
CA GLY A 252 34.04 -30.88 -33.09
C GLY A 252 34.65 -32.11 -32.41
N PHE A 253 35.99 -32.24 -32.41
CA PHE A 253 36.69 -33.32 -31.70
C PHE A 253 36.65 -33.10 -30.18
N HIS A 254 36.96 -31.89 -29.71
CA HIS A 254 36.92 -31.55 -28.27
C HIS A 254 35.52 -31.73 -27.68
N MET A 255 34.47 -31.34 -28.40
CA MET A 255 33.09 -31.55 -27.95
C MET A 255 32.73 -33.05 -27.87
N LYS A 256 33.18 -33.88 -28.82
CA LYS A 256 33.02 -35.35 -28.76
C LYS A 256 33.75 -35.98 -27.57
N LYS A 257 34.82 -35.33 -27.09
CA LYS A 257 35.55 -35.72 -25.87
C LYS A 257 34.92 -35.19 -24.58
N GLY A 258 33.80 -34.48 -24.66
CA GLY A 258 33.07 -33.96 -23.51
C GLY A 258 33.56 -32.60 -22.99
N LEU A 259 34.46 -31.92 -23.71
CA LEU A 259 34.89 -30.56 -23.36
C LEU A 259 33.83 -29.53 -23.74
N ASN A 260 33.59 -28.59 -22.85
CA ASN A 260 32.73 -27.44 -23.05
C ASN A 260 33.53 -26.22 -23.52
N CYS A 261 32.84 -25.27 -24.15
CA CYS A 261 33.47 -24.04 -24.61
C CYS A 261 34.21 -23.31 -23.48
N LEU A 262 33.60 -23.24 -22.29
CA LEU A 262 34.15 -22.54 -21.12
C LEU A 262 35.37 -23.21 -20.48
N ASP A 263 35.67 -24.47 -20.83
CA ASP A 263 36.87 -25.15 -20.35
C ASP A 263 38.15 -24.52 -20.95
N CYS A 264 38.02 -23.94 -22.15
CA CYS A 264 39.11 -23.25 -22.86
C CYS A 264 38.86 -21.73 -23.00
N HIS A 265 37.62 -21.30 -23.20
CA HIS A 265 37.22 -19.90 -23.37
C HIS A 265 36.73 -19.29 -22.05
N LYS A 266 37.69 -18.98 -21.16
CA LYS A 266 37.38 -18.34 -19.88
C LYS A 266 37.02 -16.85 -20.09
N PRO A 267 35.92 -16.36 -19.50
CA PRO A 267 35.46 -14.98 -19.63
C PRO A 267 36.34 -13.96 -18.90
#